data_AF-A0A1F9NBF9-F1
#
_entry.id   AF-A0A1F9NBF9-F1
#
_cell.length_a   1.000
_cell.length_b   1.000
_cell.length_c   1.000
_cell.angle_alpha   90.00
_cell.angle_beta   90.00
_cell.angle_gamma   90.00
#
_symmetry.space_group_name_H-M   'P 1'
#
loop_
_entity.id
_entity.type
_entity.pdbx_description
1 polymer ?
#
loop_
_entity_poly.entity_id
_entity_poly.type
_entity_poly.pdbx_seq_one_letter_code
_entity_poly.pdbx_strand_id
1 'polypeptide(L)'
;MRIYSVLTLLALPATVAMGCGKADNDLWGSIDESFPLNFDRVEIFKQNLALRIEYIKEIQGGEDKVCKVVVNTGNVKIKNGTSLEEKRFADFTVTLERVAATGGNFPAISGGTIQFDTFEFKEGGTIDGDFSVVFEEVGGRQPNMFGNFDRKVKIVSTE
;
A
#
# COMPACT_ATOMS: atom_id res chain seq x y z
N MET A 1 16.65 3.47 -72.18
CA MET A 1 15.74 2.60 -71.40
C MET A 1 16.20 2.66 -69.96
N ARG A 2 15.48 3.38 -69.08
CA ARG A 2 15.88 3.66 -67.69
C ARG A 2 15.29 2.59 -66.77
N ILE A 3 16.15 1.92 -66.02
CA ILE A 3 15.81 0.86 -65.06
C ILE A 3 15.52 1.56 -63.73
N TYR A 4 14.30 1.45 -63.20
CA TYR A 4 13.97 1.93 -61.87
C TYR A 4 13.90 0.74 -60.91
N SER A 5 14.93 0.62 -60.06
CA SER A 5 14.97 -0.27 -58.92
C SER A 5 13.91 0.16 -57.90
N VAL A 6 13.00 -0.75 -57.54
CA VAL A 6 12.07 -0.56 -56.42
C VAL A 6 12.59 -1.37 -55.24
N LEU A 7 13.23 -0.68 -54.30
CA LEU A 7 13.69 -1.24 -53.03
C LEU A 7 12.53 -1.15 -52.04
N THR A 8 11.78 -2.24 -51.88
CA THR A 8 10.66 -2.31 -50.94
C THR A 8 11.19 -2.47 -49.52
N LEU A 9 11.21 -1.38 -48.76
CA LEU A 9 11.58 -1.34 -47.34
C LEU A 9 10.39 -1.83 -46.50
N LEU A 10 10.47 -3.07 -45.98
CA LEU A 10 9.53 -3.59 -44.99
C LEU A 10 9.74 -2.88 -43.64
N ALA A 11 8.83 -1.97 -43.29
CA ALA A 11 8.73 -1.39 -41.96
C ALA A 11 7.97 -2.37 -41.04
N LEU A 12 8.69 -2.99 -40.09
CA LEU A 12 8.09 -3.74 -38.99
C LEU A 12 7.45 -2.75 -38.00
N PRO A 13 6.18 -2.89 -37.62
CA PRO A 13 5.60 -2.12 -36.53
C PRO A 13 6.22 -2.58 -35.20
N ALA A 14 7.01 -1.71 -34.58
CA ALA A 14 7.46 -1.88 -33.21
C ALA A 14 6.25 -1.72 -32.28
N THR A 15 5.65 -2.84 -31.87
CA THR A 15 4.68 -2.86 -30.77
C THR A 15 5.42 -2.50 -29.49
N VAL A 16 5.34 -1.24 -29.10
CA VAL A 16 5.70 -0.80 -27.75
C VAL A 16 4.67 -1.41 -26.81
N ALA A 17 5.03 -2.52 -26.16
CA ALA A 17 4.32 -2.97 -24.99
C ALA A 17 4.53 -1.90 -23.92
N MET A 18 3.58 -0.97 -23.81
CA MET A 18 3.40 -0.14 -22.64
C MET A 18 3.05 -1.08 -21.50
N GLY A 19 4.06 -1.70 -20.89
CA GLY A 19 3.93 -2.24 -19.56
C GLY A 19 3.52 -1.06 -18.69
N CYS A 20 2.25 -1.03 -18.27
CA CYS A 20 1.84 -0.16 -17.19
C CYS A 20 2.78 -0.50 -16.03
N GLY A 21 3.76 0.36 -15.79
CA GLY A 21 4.58 0.29 -14.60
C GLY A 21 3.63 0.27 -13.43
N LYS A 22 3.69 -0.80 -12.64
CA LYS A 22 2.93 -0.89 -11.40
C LYS A 22 3.24 0.36 -10.58
N ALA A 23 2.21 0.97 -9.97
CA ALA A 23 2.41 2.16 -9.16
C ALA A 23 3.48 1.87 -8.10
N ASP A 24 4.47 2.75 -7.99
CA ASP A 24 5.42 2.68 -6.89
C ASP A 24 4.65 2.80 -5.57
N ASN A 25 5.14 2.09 -4.55
CA ASN A 25 4.62 2.23 -3.20
C ASN A 25 4.69 3.70 -2.79
N ASP A 26 3.60 4.22 -2.26
CA ASP A 26 3.46 5.63 -1.90
C ASP A 26 2.50 5.81 -0.71
N LEU A 27 2.68 6.92 0.00
CA LEU A 27 1.83 7.41 1.10
C LEU A 27 1.66 8.91 0.95
N TRP A 28 0.42 9.36 0.91
CA TRP A 28 0.10 10.76 0.76
C TRP A 28 -1.22 11.11 1.43
N GLY A 29 -1.51 12.40 1.55
CA GLY A 29 -2.77 12.89 2.11
C GLY A 29 -2.54 14.11 2.99
N SER A 30 -3.63 14.75 3.40
CA SER A 30 -3.54 15.98 4.20
C SER A 30 -2.98 15.75 5.60
N ILE A 31 -2.92 14.48 6.07
CA ILE A 31 -2.30 14.17 7.36
C ILE A 31 -0.78 14.40 7.36
N ASP A 32 -0.14 14.45 6.19
CA ASP A 32 1.31 14.70 6.03
C ASP A 32 1.72 16.07 6.61
N GLU A 33 0.80 17.05 6.62
CA GLU A 33 1.02 18.36 7.25
C GLU A 33 1.35 18.26 8.75
N SER A 34 0.85 17.21 9.41
CA SER A 34 1.03 16.98 10.86
C SER A 34 1.93 15.78 11.16
N PHE A 35 1.96 14.78 10.28
CA PHE A 35 2.69 13.55 10.45
C PHE A 35 3.42 13.19 9.16
N PRO A 36 4.75 13.43 9.07
CA PRO A 36 5.52 13.15 7.87
C PRO A 36 5.33 11.71 7.39
N LEU A 37 4.92 11.55 6.14
CA LEU A 37 4.62 10.26 5.52
C LEU A 37 5.78 9.69 4.70
N ASN A 38 6.89 10.41 4.56
CA ASN A 38 8.03 9.94 3.80
C ASN A 38 8.63 8.65 4.40
N PHE A 39 8.86 7.64 3.55
CA PHE A 39 9.42 6.35 3.92
C PHE A 39 10.48 5.90 2.90
N ASP A 40 11.27 4.90 3.26
CA ASP A 40 12.31 4.33 2.40
C ASP A 40 11.87 2.99 1.80
N ARG A 41 11.06 2.22 2.53
CA ARG A 41 10.54 0.94 2.05
C ARG A 41 9.20 0.55 2.66
N VAL A 42 8.53 -0.39 2.00
CA VAL A 42 7.35 -1.09 2.52
C VAL A 42 7.70 -2.53 2.81
N GLU A 43 7.18 -3.05 3.92
CA GLU A 43 7.27 -4.46 4.28
C GLU A 43 5.89 -5.01 4.60
N ILE A 44 5.62 -6.24 4.16
CA ILE A 44 4.38 -6.94 4.45
C ILE A 44 4.70 -8.18 5.26
N PHE A 45 4.03 -8.33 6.39
CA PHE A 45 4.20 -9.45 7.30
C PHE A 45 2.90 -10.22 7.50
N LYS A 46 3.03 -11.54 7.57
CA LYS A 46 2.04 -12.43 8.14
C LYS A 46 2.43 -12.76 9.58
N GLN A 47 1.52 -12.49 10.51
CA GLN A 47 1.64 -12.86 11.92
C GLN A 47 0.33 -13.51 12.36
N ASN A 48 0.29 -14.85 12.46
CA ASN A 48 -0.96 -15.60 12.70
C ASN A 48 -2.08 -15.21 11.72
N LEU A 49 -3.17 -14.63 12.23
CA LEU A 49 -4.34 -14.13 11.49
C LEU A 49 -4.30 -12.60 11.29
N ALA A 50 -3.12 -11.99 11.41
CA ALA A 50 -2.93 -10.57 11.13
C ALA A 50 -2.00 -10.40 9.92
N LEU A 51 -2.46 -9.58 8.97
CA LEU A 51 -1.64 -8.99 7.93
C LEU A 51 -1.14 -7.64 8.46
N ARG A 52 0.17 -7.39 8.37
CA ARG A 52 0.77 -6.08 8.71
C ARG A 52 1.45 -5.52 7.48
N ILE A 53 1.13 -4.28 7.14
CA ILE A 53 1.77 -3.52 6.06
C ILE A 53 2.46 -2.34 6.74
N GLU A 54 3.78 -2.29 6.64
CA GLU A 54 4.61 -1.30 7.33
C GLU A 54 5.34 -0.43 6.34
N TYR A 55 5.15 0.88 6.45
CA TYR A 55 5.89 1.90 5.74
C TYR A 55 7.00 2.39 6.65
N ILE A 56 8.24 2.10 6.28
CA ILE A 56 9.41 2.18 7.15
C ILE A 56 10.34 3.27 6.65
N LYS A 57 10.69 4.18 7.56
CA LYS A 57 11.72 5.20 7.39
C LYS A 57 12.96 4.79 8.19
N GLU A 58 14.10 4.69 7.53
CA GLU A 58 15.38 4.50 8.18
C GLU A 58 15.82 5.80 8.84
N ILE A 59 16.20 5.71 10.11
CA ILE A 59 16.69 6.84 10.90
C ILE A 59 18.02 6.48 11.54
N GLN A 60 18.75 7.49 12.01
CA GLN A 60 19.98 7.23 12.74
C GLN A 60 19.68 6.45 14.02
N GLY A 61 20.15 5.21 14.09
CA GLY A 61 20.00 4.35 15.27
C GLY A 61 18.72 3.49 15.30
N GLY A 62 17.96 3.40 14.20
CA GLY A 62 16.80 2.50 14.15
C GLY A 62 15.88 2.74 12.96
N GLU A 63 14.61 2.44 13.16
CA GLU A 63 13.58 2.52 12.12
C GLU A 63 12.30 3.12 12.71
N ASP A 64 11.72 4.05 11.97
CA ASP A 64 10.40 4.61 12.22
C ASP A 64 9.38 3.90 11.32
N LYS A 65 8.27 3.44 11.90
CA LYS A 65 7.09 3.00 11.16
C LYS A 65 6.19 4.20 10.98
N VAL A 66 6.35 4.88 9.83
CA VAL A 66 5.60 6.09 9.53
C VAL A 66 4.11 5.83 9.38
N CYS A 67 3.77 4.65 8.88
CA CYS A 67 2.44 4.08 8.94
C CYS A 67 2.53 2.56 9.07
N LYS A 68 1.70 1.98 9.94
CA LYS A 68 1.47 0.55 10.04
C LYS A 68 -0.03 0.28 9.88
N VAL A 69 -0.38 -0.41 8.80
CA VAL A 69 -1.74 -0.91 8.58
C VAL A 69 -1.79 -2.35 9.07
N VAL A 70 -2.69 -2.65 10.00
CA VAL A 70 -2.93 -4.00 10.52
C VAL A 70 -4.32 -4.44 10.09
N VAL A 71 -4.40 -5.57 9.42
CA VAL A 71 -5.66 -6.16 8.96
C VAL A 71 -5.89 -7.50 9.65
N ASN A 72 -6.95 -7.60 10.44
CA ASN A 72 -7.37 -8.84 11.09
C ASN A 72 -8.09 -9.75 10.08
N THR A 73 -7.40 -10.79 9.63
CA THR A 73 -7.89 -11.74 8.63
C THR A 73 -8.67 -12.91 9.25
N GLY A 74 -8.77 -12.97 10.58
CA GLY A 74 -9.48 -14.04 11.29
C GLY A 74 -11.00 -13.94 11.18
N ASN A 75 -11.52 -12.72 11.11
CA ASN A 75 -12.97 -12.45 11.09
C ASN A 75 -13.52 -12.22 9.68
N VAL A 76 -12.66 -12.12 8.67
CA VAL A 76 -13.04 -11.78 7.30
C VAL A 76 -12.27 -12.64 6.30
N LYS A 77 -12.99 -13.23 5.34
CA LYS A 77 -12.37 -13.94 4.23
C LYS A 77 -11.87 -12.94 3.18
N ILE A 78 -10.56 -12.81 3.06
CA ILE A 78 -9.89 -11.97 2.07
C ILE A 78 -9.33 -12.84 0.94
N LYS A 79 -9.52 -12.40 -0.30
CA LYS A 79 -9.03 -12.99 -1.55
C LYS A 79 -8.69 -11.88 -2.56
N ASN A 80 -8.11 -12.22 -3.70
CA ASN A 80 -7.92 -11.28 -4.81
C ASN A 80 -9.23 -10.54 -5.16
N GLY A 81 -9.13 -9.23 -5.35
CA GLY A 81 -10.25 -8.33 -5.62
C GLY A 81 -11.12 -8.01 -4.39
N THR A 82 -10.67 -8.27 -3.16
CA THR A 82 -11.47 -7.98 -1.96
C THR A 82 -11.31 -6.53 -1.54
N SER A 83 -12.44 -5.83 -1.38
CA SER A 83 -12.50 -4.52 -0.72
C SER A 83 -13.05 -4.66 0.70
N LEU A 84 -12.42 -3.99 1.66
CA LEU A 84 -12.92 -3.82 3.04
C LEU A 84 -13.31 -2.35 3.24
N GLU A 85 -14.60 -2.09 3.41
CA GLU A 85 -15.18 -0.73 3.44
C GLU A 85 -16.17 -0.57 4.61
N GLU A 86 -16.56 0.67 4.89
CA GLU A 86 -17.65 1.05 5.81
C GLU A 86 -17.58 0.31 7.16
N LYS A 87 -18.62 -0.48 7.50
CA LYS A 87 -18.72 -1.24 8.75
C LYS A 87 -17.58 -2.24 8.93
N ARG A 88 -17.04 -2.81 7.84
CA ARG A 88 -15.92 -3.77 7.96
C ARG A 88 -14.61 -3.06 8.32
N PHE A 89 -14.44 -1.82 7.86
CA PHE A 89 -13.31 -0.98 8.23
C PHE A 89 -13.45 -0.51 9.69
N ALA A 90 -14.65 -0.07 10.08
CA ALA A 90 -14.95 0.46 11.42
C ALA A 90 -15.06 -0.60 12.53
N ASP A 91 -15.49 -1.83 12.24
CA ASP A 91 -15.63 -2.93 13.22
C ASP A 91 -14.30 -3.63 13.55
N PHE A 92 -13.18 -2.89 13.60
CA PHE A 92 -11.85 -3.36 14.04
C PHE A 92 -11.14 -4.36 13.10
N THR A 93 -11.55 -4.46 11.83
CA THR A 93 -10.78 -5.27 10.87
C THR A 93 -9.49 -4.58 10.48
N VAL A 94 -9.47 -3.24 10.42
CA VAL A 94 -8.31 -2.47 10.00
C VAL A 94 -7.93 -1.47 11.09
N THR A 95 -6.67 -1.52 11.52
CA THR A 95 -6.08 -0.54 12.45
C THR A 95 -4.94 0.17 11.74
N LEU A 96 -4.86 1.49 11.90
CA LEU A 96 -3.68 2.26 11.52
C LEU A 96 -2.94 2.73 12.77
N GLU A 97 -1.64 2.53 12.77
CA GLU A 97 -0.77 2.93 13.86
C GLU A 97 0.45 3.67 13.33
N ARG A 98 1.01 4.52 14.21
CA ARG A 98 2.26 5.22 13.97
C ARG A 98 3.23 4.88 15.08
N VAL A 99 4.45 4.49 14.74
CA VAL A 99 5.53 4.24 15.70
C VAL A 99 6.79 4.94 15.22
N ALA A 100 6.99 6.18 15.66
CA ALA A 100 8.17 6.95 15.32
C ALA A 100 8.81 7.64 16.52
N ALA A 101 10.11 7.91 16.38
CA ALA A 101 10.92 8.64 17.34
C ALA A 101 10.39 10.06 17.60
N THR A 102 9.76 10.70 16.62
CA THR A 102 9.13 12.03 16.79
C THR A 102 7.91 12.01 17.70
N GLY A 103 7.39 10.82 18.03
CA GLY A 103 6.16 10.64 18.81
C GLY A 103 4.89 10.97 18.02
N GLY A 104 3.75 10.83 18.71
CA GLY A 104 2.40 11.12 18.20
C GLY A 104 1.71 9.89 17.61
N ASN A 105 0.42 9.75 17.96
CA ASN A 105 -0.47 8.77 17.33
C ASN A 105 -1.27 9.48 16.23
N PHE A 106 -1.66 8.74 15.18
CA PHE A 106 -2.69 9.24 14.29
C PHE A 106 -3.98 9.55 15.07
N PRO A 107 -4.79 10.50 14.60
CA PRO A 107 -6.14 10.68 15.13
C PRO A 107 -6.94 9.37 14.96
N ALA A 108 -8.07 9.27 15.65
CA ALA A 108 -8.97 8.15 15.44
C ALA A 108 -9.46 8.11 13.99
N ILE A 109 -9.75 6.91 13.49
CA ILE A 109 -10.28 6.70 12.15
C ILE A 109 -11.78 6.97 12.18
N SER A 110 -12.28 7.80 11.24
CA SER A 110 -13.72 7.98 11.03
C SER A 110 -14.27 7.10 9.91
N GLY A 111 -13.43 6.68 8.97
CA GLY A 111 -13.79 5.76 7.91
C GLY A 111 -12.62 5.44 6.97
N GLY A 112 -12.85 4.52 6.03
CA GLY A 112 -11.84 4.17 5.05
C GLY A 112 -12.21 2.96 4.20
N THR A 113 -11.32 2.67 3.27
CA THR A 113 -11.34 1.51 2.40
C THR A 113 -9.95 0.89 2.33
N ILE A 114 -9.86 -0.42 2.22
CA ILE A 114 -8.64 -1.10 1.75
C ILE A 114 -9.04 -2.15 0.71
N GLN A 115 -8.43 -2.05 -0.45
CA GLN A 115 -8.59 -2.93 -1.60
C GLN A 115 -7.38 -3.83 -1.71
N PHE A 116 -7.60 -5.12 -1.96
CA PHE A 116 -6.57 -6.10 -2.24
C PHE A 116 -6.73 -6.62 -3.67
N ASP A 117 -5.83 -6.23 -4.57
CA ASP A 117 -5.85 -6.69 -5.96
C ASP A 117 -5.33 -8.12 -6.04
N THR A 118 -4.15 -8.38 -5.47
CA THR A 118 -3.60 -9.72 -5.20
C THR A 118 -3.48 -9.95 -3.70
N PHE A 119 -3.87 -11.15 -3.27
CA PHE A 119 -3.81 -11.56 -1.88
C PHE A 119 -3.30 -13.00 -1.75
N GLU A 120 -1.98 -13.17 -1.76
CA GLU A 120 -1.34 -14.45 -1.45
C GLU A 120 -0.79 -14.46 -0.02
N PHE A 121 -1.65 -14.76 0.96
CA PHE A 121 -1.31 -14.72 2.39
C PHE A 121 -0.52 -15.95 2.89
N LYS A 122 0.67 -16.14 2.31
CA LYS A 122 1.66 -17.19 2.58
C LYS A 122 3.07 -16.63 2.42
N GLU A 123 4.09 -17.27 2.99
CA GLU A 123 5.48 -16.85 2.82
C GLU A 123 5.86 -16.69 1.34
N GLY A 124 6.48 -15.57 0.99
CA GLY A 124 6.91 -15.27 -0.37
C GLY A 124 5.79 -14.95 -1.36
N GLY A 125 4.52 -15.12 -0.97
CA GLY A 125 3.35 -14.70 -1.75
C GLY A 125 3.30 -13.18 -1.86
N THR A 126 2.71 -12.68 -2.94
CA THR A 126 2.53 -11.24 -3.15
C THR A 126 1.20 -10.76 -2.58
N ILE A 127 1.25 -9.61 -1.91
CA ILE A 127 0.07 -8.83 -1.55
C ILE A 127 0.22 -7.45 -2.16
N ASP A 128 -0.80 -7.00 -2.89
CA ASP A 128 -0.87 -5.66 -3.45
C ASP A 128 -2.28 -5.07 -3.42
N GLY A 129 -2.32 -3.74 -3.45
CA GLY A 129 -3.54 -2.96 -3.46
C GLY A 129 -3.32 -1.55 -2.92
N ASP A 130 -4.42 -0.94 -2.50
CA ASP A 130 -4.46 0.44 -2.03
C ASP A 130 -5.42 0.60 -0.85
N PHE A 131 -5.26 1.70 -0.13
CA PHE A 131 -6.17 2.08 0.92
C PHE A 131 -6.42 3.59 0.93
N SER A 132 -7.58 3.96 1.45
CA SER A 132 -7.93 5.33 1.80
C SER A 132 -8.45 5.37 3.23
N VAL A 133 -8.03 6.37 4.00
CA VAL A 133 -8.46 6.58 5.37
C VAL A 133 -8.86 8.03 5.56
N VAL A 134 -9.98 8.20 6.23
CA VAL A 134 -10.44 9.48 6.74
C VAL A 134 -10.37 9.42 8.25
N PHE A 135 -9.76 10.43 8.85
CA PHE A 135 -9.61 10.55 10.29
C PHE A 135 -10.76 11.33 10.91
N GLU A 136 -10.91 11.27 12.23
CA GLU A 136 -11.76 12.20 12.97
C GLU A 136 -11.25 13.64 12.82
N GLU A 137 -12.16 14.59 12.97
CA GLU A 137 -11.85 16.02 12.83
C GLU A 137 -10.86 16.49 13.91
N VAL A 138 -9.82 17.21 13.50
CA VAL A 138 -8.84 17.83 14.38
C VAL A 138 -8.68 19.29 13.97
N GLY A 139 -8.98 20.22 14.87
CA GLY A 139 -8.81 21.66 14.62
C GLY A 139 -9.67 22.21 13.47
N GLY A 140 -10.89 21.69 13.27
CA GLY A 140 -11.81 22.16 12.23
C GLY A 140 -11.51 21.61 10.83
N ARG A 141 -10.61 20.61 10.72
CA ARG A 141 -10.28 19.93 9.46
C ARG A 141 -10.39 18.43 9.66
N GLN A 142 -10.80 17.72 8.61
CA GLN A 142 -10.86 16.26 8.59
C GLN A 142 -9.67 15.73 7.78
N PRO A 143 -8.59 15.23 8.43
CA PRO A 143 -7.43 14.75 7.70
C PRO A 143 -7.74 13.45 6.95
N ASN A 144 -7.00 13.20 5.88
CA ASN A 144 -7.02 11.95 5.15
C ASN A 144 -5.61 11.39 4.91
N MET A 145 -5.56 10.09 4.63
CA MET A 145 -4.36 9.41 4.16
C MET A 145 -4.76 8.39 3.10
N PHE A 146 -3.91 8.27 2.10
CA PHE A 146 -3.98 7.29 1.04
C PHE A 146 -2.64 6.55 1.00
N GLY A 147 -2.68 5.31 0.57
CA GLY A 147 -1.48 4.54 0.34
C GLY A 147 -1.71 3.43 -0.65
N ASN A 148 -0.64 3.03 -1.31
CA ASN A 148 -0.60 1.81 -2.10
C ASN A 148 0.55 0.91 -1.61
N PHE A 149 0.41 -0.39 -1.83
CA PHE A 149 1.38 -1.38 -1.39
C PHE A 149 1.48 -2.48 -2.42
N ASP A 150 2.71 -2.95 -2.64
CA ASP A 150 3.01 -4.14 -3.43
C ASP A 150 4.28 -4.79 -2.90
N ARG A 151 4.15 -5.86 -2.13
CA ARG A 151 5.32 -6.58 -1.59
C ARG A 151 5.06 -8.06 -1.39
N LYS A 152 6.16 -8.79 -1.31
CA LYS A 152 6.15 -10.18 -0.84
C LYS A 152 5.93 -10.23 0.66
N VAL A 153 5.16 -11.22 1.08
CA VAL A 153 4.86 -11.52 2.48
C VAL A 153 6.07 -12.17 3.13
N LYS A 154 6.54 -11.56 4.22
CA LYS A 154 7.48 -12.14 5.18
C LYS A 154 6.68 -12.81 6.30
N ILE A 155 7.19 -13.89 6.88
CA ILE A 155 6.60 -14.49 8.10
C ILE A 155 7.33 -13.96 9.33
N VAL A 156 6.56 -13.55 10.34
CA VAL A 156 7.10 -13.34 11.69
C VAL A 156 6.74 -14.56 12.51
N SER A 157 7.73 -15.39 12.83
CA SER A 157 7.57 -16.48 13.79
C SER A 157 7.36 -15.88 15.17
N THR A 158 6.20 -16.12 15.78
CA THR A 158 6.04 -15.93 17.22
C THR A 158 6.58 -17.18 17.90
N GLU A 159 7.75 -17.05 18.52
CA GLU A 159 8.21 -18.00 19.54
C GLU A 159 7.31 -17.97 20.79
#